data_AF-A0A6L7W9U6-F1
#
_entry.id   AF-A0A6L7W9U6-F1
#
_cell.length_a   1.000
_cell.length_b   1.000
_cell.length_c   1.000
_cell.angle_alpha   90.00
_cell.angle_beta   90.00
_cell.angle_gamma   90.00
#
_symmetry.space_group_name_H-M   'P 1'
#
loop_
_entity.id
_entity.type
_entity.pdbx_description
1 polymer ?
#
loop_
_entity_poly.entity_id
_entity_poly.type
_entity_poly.pdbx_seq_one_letter_code
_entity_poly.pdbx_strand_id
1 'polypeptide(L)'
;SGVLRSKGFFWVAADHRILYEWSQAGGVINVNPVGMWWAAVPREHWGHPEGQRPDQHPDWHPRFGDRTQQLVFIGQQMHEASMRARLDACLLDEHLASANSKTWAGFRNPFPELQMVEESE
;
A
#
# COMPACT_ATOMS: atom_id res chain seq x y z
N SER A 1 -6.17 0.25 -24.06
CA SER A 1 -5.99 0.95 -22.77
C SER A 1 -6.43 2.40 -22.97
N GLY A 2 -7.41 2.87 -22.21
CA GLY A 2 -7.98 4.23 -22.31
C GLY A 2 -7.55 5.16 -21.17
N VAL A 3 -6.63 4.72 -20.30
CA VAL A 3 -6.18 5.46 -19.12
C VAL A 3 -5.27 6.59 -19.54
N LEU A 4 -5.61 7.82 -19.14
CA LEU A 4 -4.80 9.03 -19.35
C LEU A 4 -3.92 9.33 -18.13
N ARG A 5 -4.47 9.14 -16.94
CA ARG A 5 -3.78 9.34 -15.65
C ARG A 5 -4.25 8.31 -14.64
N SER A 6 -3.38 7.99 -13.69
CA SER A 6 -3.77 7.29 -12.47
C SER A 6 -2.93 7.75 -11.29
N LYS A 7 -3.47 7.63 -10.08
CA LYS A 7 -2.78 8.00 -8.84
C LYS A 7 -3.33 7.20 -7.68
N GLY A 8 -2.60 7.17 -6.57
CA GLY A 8 -3.16 6.66 -5.32
C GLY A 8 -2.10 6.06 -4.41
N PHE A 9 -2.57 5.32 -3.42
CA PHE A 9 -1.75 4.65 -2.43
C PHE A 9 -2.00 3.16 -2.45
N PHE A 10 -0.93 2.39 -2.23
CA PHE A 10 -1.03 0.95 -2.18
C PHE A 10 0.03 0.35 -1.26
N TRP A 11 -0.15 -0.93 -0.96
CA TRP A 11 0.84 -1.74 -0.25
C TRP A 11 0.99 -3.10 -0.92
N VAL A 12 2.11 -3.76 -0.67
CA VAL A 12 2.36 -5.14 -1.11
C VAL A 12 2.82 -6.00 0.06
N ALA A 13 2.53 -7.29 -0.01
CA ALA A 13 2.92 -8.23 1.03
C ALA A 13 4.45 -8.27 1.24
N ALA A 14 5.21 -8.23 0.13
CA ALA A 14 6.67 -8.31 0.11
C ALA A 14 7.37 -7.28 1.01
N ASP A 15 6.80 -6.06 1.11
CA ASP A 15 7.12 -5.14 2.19
C ASP A 15 5.84 -4.47 2.72
N HIS A 16 5.14 -5.22 3.57
CA HIS A 16 3.86 -4.79 4.14
C HIS A 16 3.95 -3.57 5.07
N ARG A 17 5.16 -3.06 5.32
CA ARG A 17 5.36 -1.93 6.23
C ARG A 17 5.27 -0.60 5.50
N ILE A 18 5.61 -0.58 4.21
CA ILE A 18 5.75 0.63 3.41
C ILE A 18 4.40 1.04 2.81
N LEU A 19 4.11 2.34 2.90
CA LEU A 19 3.07 3.03 2.14
C LEU A 19 3.68 3.48 0.81
N TYR A 20 3.19 2.93 -0.30
CA TYR A 20 3.60 3.34 -1.64
C TYR A 20 2.61 4.32 -2.23
N GLU A 21 3.12 5.40 -2.82
CA GLU A 21 2.39 6.27 -3.72
C GLU A 21 2.60 5.81 -5.17
N TRP A 22 1.51 5.68 -5.91
CA TRP A 22 1.47 5.46 -7.34
C TRP A 22 1.11 6.75 -8.06
N SER A 23 1.80 7.08 -9.15
CA SER A 23 1.37 8.12 -10.08
C SER A 23 1.69 7.77 -11.54
N GLN A 24 0.77 8.11 -12.43
CA GLN A 24 0.92 7.94 -13.87
C GLN A 24 0.34 9.14 -14.61
N ALA A 25 1.05 9.60 -15.63
CA ALA A 25 0.53 10.48 -16.66
C ALA A 25 1.06 10.03 -18.03
N GLY A 26 0.15 9.74 -18.97
CA GLY A 26 0.53 9.18 -20.27
C GLY A 26 1.28 7.84 -20.10
N GLY A 27 2.45 7.73 -20.73
CA GLY A 27 3.28 6.53 -20.67
C GLY A 27 4.24 6.44 -19.46
N VAL A 28 4.29 7.48 -18.62
CA VAL A 28 5.22 7.55 -17.48
C VAL A 28 4.50 7.09 -16.22
N ILE A 29 5.13 6.19 -15.47
CA ILE A 29 4.67 5.66 -14.17
C ILE A 29 5.78 5.88 -13.15
N ASN A 30 5.43 6.39 -11.98
CA ASN A 30 6.30 6.47 -10.82
C ASN A 30 5.65 5.74 -9.63
N VAL A 31 6.50 5.08 -8.85
CA VAL A 31 6.15 4.49 -7.55
C VAL A 31 7.15 4.99 -6.53
N ASN A 32 6.65 5.65 -5.48
CA ASN A 32 7.47 6.22 -4.42
C ASN A 32 7.08 5.63 -3.07
N PRO A 33 8.03 5.18 -2.23
CA PRO A 33 7.77 4.93 -0.83
C PRO A 33 7.62 6.28 -0.12
N VAL A 34 6.47 6.52 0.52
CA VAL A 34 6.14 7.83 1.12
C VAL A 34 5.97 7.78 2.64
N GLY A 35 6.15 6.61 3.25
CA GLY A 35 6.09 6.44 4.69
C GLY A 35 5.84 4.99 5.11
N MET A 36 5.47 4.80 6.37
CA MET A 36 5.08 3.52 6.93
C MET A 36 3.62 3.54 7.38
N TRP A 37 2.96 2.39 7.28
CA TRP A 37 1.64 2.18 7.89
C TRP A 37 1.75 2.14 9.42
N TRP A 38 0.78 2.69 10.15
CA TRP A 38 0.75 2.65 11.62
C TRP A 38 0.76 1.22 12.15
N ALA A 39 0.12 0.30 11.43
CA ALA A 39 0.14 -1.12 11.74
C ALA A 39 1.50 -1.80 11.54
N ALA A 40 2.53 -1.08 11.10
CA ALA A 40 3.93 -1.52 11.07
C ALA A 40 4.81 -0.82 12.13
N VAL A 41 4.29 0.23 12.78
CA VAL A 41 5.00 0.98 13.82
C VAL A 41 4.65 0.38 15.19
N PRO A 42 5.64 0.06 16.04
CA PRO A 42 5.39 -0.36 17.42
C PRO A 42 4.53 0.67 18.17
N ARG A 43 3.57 0.20 18.98
CA ARG A 43 2.53 1.05 19.61
C ARG A 43 3.13 2.11 20.54
N GLU A 44 4.27 1.83 21.15
CA GLU A 44 5.05 2.74 21.97
C GLU A 44 5.56 3.98 21.22
N HIS A 45 5.68 3.90 19.89
CA HIS A 45 6.15 4.98 19.03
C HIS A 45 5.01 5.77 18.37
N TRP A 46 3.76 5.45 18.66
CA TRP A 46 2.61 6.12 18.03
C TRP A 46 2.48 7.58 18.47
N GLY A 47 2.81 7.91 19.72
CA GLY A 47 2.77 9.30 20.20
C GLY A 47 1.38 9.97 20.15
N HIS A 48 0.31 9.19 20.02
CA HIS A 48 -1.06 9.69 19.93
C HIS A 48 -1.71 9.86 21.32
N PRO A 49 -2.51 10.93 21.54
CA PRO A 49 -3.34 11.06 22.73
C PRO A 49 -4.34 9.90 22.89
N GLU A 50 -4.82 9.70 24.12
CA GLU A 50 -5.91 8.75 24.38
C GLU A 50 -7.15 9.10 23.54
N GLY A 51 -7.73 8.09 22.87
CA GLY A 51 -8.89 8.28 21.99
C GLY A 51 -8.55 8.65 20.54
N GLN A 52 -7.26 8.90 20.22
CA GLN A 52 -6.81 9.25 18.87
C GLN A 52 -5.82 8.23 18.30
N ARG A 53 -5.72 7.04 18.90
CA ARG A 53 -4.81 6.03 18.38
C ARG A 53 -5.27 5.54 17.01
N PRO A 54 -4.34 5.24 16.08
CA PRO A 54 -4.66 4.66 14.77
C PRO A 54 -5.61 3.44 14.85
N ASP A 55 -5.44 2.56 15.85
CA ASP A 55 -6.28 1.38 16.04
C ASP A 55 -7.70 1.65 16.55
N GLN A 56 -8.04 2.91 16.82
CA GLN A 56 -9.39 3.34 17.19
C GLN A 56 -10.17 3.88 15.99
N HIS A 57 -9.55 4.00 14.82
CA HIS A 57 -10.22 4.44 13.60
C HIS A 57 -11.22 3.36 13.11
N PRO A 58 -12.42 3.73 12.61
CA PRO A 58 -13.43 2.76 12.16
C PRO A 58 -12.96 1.87 11.01
N ASP A 59 -12.06 2.37 10.16
CA ASP A 59 -11.52 1.62 9.03
C ASP A 59 -10.32 0.72 9.40
N TRP A 60 -9.94 0.65 10.68
CA TRP A 60 -8.85 -0.19 11.13
C TRP A 60 -9.22 -1.67 10.96
N HIS A 61 -8.51 -2.38 10.09
CA HIS A 61 -8.72 -3.81 9.90
C HIS A 61 -8.06 -4.62 11.03
N PRO A 62 -8.73 -5.61 11.65
CA PRO A 62 -8.16 -6.40 12.76
C PRO A 62 -6.83 -7.08 12.43
N ARG A 63 -6.62 -7.42 11.15
CA ARG A 63 -5.41 -8.09 10.66
C ARG A 63 -4.43 -7.17 9.94
N PHE A 64 -4.94 -6.22 9.17
CA PHE A 64 -4.13 -5.41 8.25
C PHE A 64 -3.90 -3.99 8.78
N GLY A 65 -4.59 -3.62 9.86
CA GLY A 65 -4.61 -2.30 10.46
C GLY A 65 -5.08 -1.25 9.47
N ASP A 66 -4.31 -0.17 9.32
CA ASP A 66 -4.60 0.96 8.45
C ASP A 66 -4.25 0.72 6.97
N ARG A 67 -3.67 -0.43 6.62
CA ARG A 67 -3.28 -0.76 5.24
C ARG A 67 -4.48 -0.86 4.32
N THR A 68 -4.49 -0.04 3.26
CA THR A 68 -5.55 -0.04 2.25
C THR A 68 -4.98 0.08 0.84
N GLN A 69 -5.73 -0.42 -0.15
CA GLN A 69 -5.48 -0.17 -1.57
C GLN A 69 -6.41 0.95 -2.04
N GLN A 70 -5.86 2.08 -2.48
CA GLN A 70 -6.62 3.24 -2.92
C GLN A 70 -6.06 3.76 -4.23
N LEU A 71 -6.60 3.31 -5.36
CA LEU A 71 -6.13 3.71 -6.69
C LEU A 71 -7.28 4.35 -7.48
N VAL A 72 -7.00 5.46 -8.16
CA VAL A 72 -7.93 6.09 -9.11
C VAL A 72 -7.33 6.09 -10.51
N PHE A 73 -8.16 5.76 -11.49
CA PHE A 73 -7.82 5.77 -12.91
C PHE A 73 -8.76 6.74 -13.63
N ILE A 74 -8.17 7.60 -14.47
CA ILE A 74 -8.87 8.66 -15.21
C ILE A 74 -8.56 8.47 -16.68
N GLY A 75 -9.59 8.39 -17.51
CA GLY A 75 -9.42 8.10 -18.92
C GLY A 75 -10.73 8.09 -19.69
N GLN A 76 -10.64 7.76 -20.98
CA GLN A 76 -11.79 7.64 -21.88
C GLN A 76 -11.85 6.22 -22.43
N GLN A 77 -13.05 5.67 -22.63
CA GLN A 77 -13.24 4.30 -23.13
C GLN A 77 -12.42 3.25 -22.35
N MET A 78 -12.33 3.41 -21.03
CA MET A 78 -11.62 2.48 -20.16
C MET A 78 -12.38 1.16 -20.07
N HIS A 79 -11.67 0.04 -20.23
CA HIS A 79 -12.22 -1.29 -20.00
C HIS A 79 -12.14 -1.63 -18.51
N GLU A 80 -13.07 -1.09 -17.72
CA GLU A 80 -13.07 -1.23 -16.26
C GLU A 80 -12.96 -2.69 -15.80
N ALA A 81 -13.76 -3.61 -16.37
CA ALA A 81 -13.76 -5.01 -15.96
C ALA A 81 -12.39 -5.69 -16.16
N SER A 82 -11.71 -5.39 -17.27
CA SER A 82 -10.36 -5.92 -17.52
C SER A 82 -9.32 -5.31 -16.57
N MET A 83 -9.44 -4.02 -16.26
CA MET A 83 -8.55 -3.36 -15.30
C MET A 83 -8.74 -3.93 -13.90
N ARG A 84 -9.99 -4.09 -13.45
CA ARG A 84 -10.34 -4.68 -12.16
C ARG A 84 -9.80 -6.11 -12.06
N ALA A 85 -10.04 -6.95 -13.06
CA ALA A 85 -9.52 -8.33 -13.07
C ALA A 85 -7.98 -8.39 -12.97
N ARG A 86 -7.26 -7.45 -13.58
CA ARG A 86 -5.79 -7.37 -13.46
C ARG A 86 -5.33 -6.95 -12.07
N LEU A 87 -6.07 -6.06 -11.41
CA LEU A 87 -5.80 -5.66 -10.03
C LEU A 87 -6.14 -6.79 -9.04
N ASP A 88 -7.27 -7.48 -9.26
CA ASP A 88 -7.70 -8.61 -8.43
C ASP A 88 -6.70 -9.76 -8.52
N ALA A 89 -6.11 -10.00 -9.70
CA ALA A 89 -5.06 -11.00 -9.89
C ALA A 89 -3.74 -10.68 -9.12
N CYS A 90 -3.57 -9.44 -8.64
CA CYS A 90 -2.45 -9.06 -7.77
C CYS A 90 -2.73 -9.32 -6.28
N LEU A 91 -3.98 -9.62 -5.89
CA LEU A 91 -4.33 -9.86 -4.49
C LEU A 91 -3.78 -11.19 -4.02
N LEU A 92 -3.45 -11.26 -2.73
CA LEU A 92 -3.17 -12.53 -2.08
C LEU A 92 -4.44 -13.40 -2.09
N ASP A 93 -4.28 -14.70 -2.30
CA ASP A 93 -5.34 -15.64 -1.96
C ASP A 93 -5.54 -15.73 -0.44
N GLU A 94 -6.63 -16.36 -0.01
CA GLU A 94 -6.99 -16.48 1.41
C GLU A 94 -5.91 -17.19 2.25
N HIS A 95 -5.22 -18.17 1.66
CA HIS A 95 -4.17 -18.91 2.36
C HIS A 95 -2.96 -18.02 2.65
N LEU A 96 -2.51 -17.25 1.67
CA LEU A 96 -1.42 -16.31 1.83
C LEU A 96 -1.84 -15.11 2.68
N ALA A 97 -3.06 -14.59 2.52
CA ALA A 97 -3.60 -13.50 3.32
C ALA A 97 -3.68 -13.87 4.81
N SER A 98 -3.93 -15.14 5.14
CA SER A 98 -3.94 -15.67 6.51
C SER A 98 -2.56 -16.08 7.05
N ALA A 99 -1.50 -16.03 6.24
CA ALA A 99 -0.12 -16.24 6.67
C ALA A 99 0.47 -15.04 7.45
N ASN A 100 1.57 -15.26 8.16
CA ASN A 100 2.25 -14.21 8.93
C ASN A 100 3.17 -13.34 8.06
N SER A 101 3.60 -12.20 8.60
CA SER A 101 4.47 -11.24 7.90
C SER A 101 5.83 -11.81 7.48
N LYS A 102 6.36 -12.84 8.17
CA LYS A 102 7.62 -13.50 7.77
C LYS A 102 7.44 -14.27 6.46
N THR A 103 6.29 -14.91 6.27
CA THR A 103 5.94 -15.55 4.99
C THR A 103 5.87 -14.51 3.87
N TRP A 104 5.22 -13.37 4.13
CA TRP A 104 5.09 -12.30 3.14
C TRP A 104 6.43 -11.67 2.73
N ALA A 105 7.33 -11.45 3.70
CA ALA A 105 8.67 -10.90 3.46
C ALA A 105 9.56 -11.81 2.59
N GLY A 106 9.17 -13.07 2.37
CA GLY A 106 9.83 -13.99 1.43
C GLY A 106 9.51 -13.69 -0.04
N PHE A 107 8.50 -12.88 -0.33
CA PHE A 107 8.18 -12.50 -1.70
C PHE A 107 9.16 -11.47 -2.26
N ARG A 108 9.42 -11.54 -3.56
CA ARG A 108 10.19 -10.51 -4.26
C ARG A 108 9.40 -9.20 -4.28
N ASN A 109 9.98 -8.13 -3.76
CA ASN A 109 9.46 -6.78 -3.92
C ASN A 109 10.05 -6.14 -5.20
N PRO A 110 9.24 -5.79 -6.21
CA PRO A 110 9.72 -5.08 -7.40
C PRO A 110 9.78 -3.55 -7.21
N PHE A 111 9.30 -3.02 -6.08
CA PHE A 111 9.20 -1.59 -5.82
C PHE A 111 10.40 -1.07 -5.01
N PRO A 112 10.66 0.26 -5.05
CA PRO A 112 11.76 0.85 -4.28
C PRO A 112 11.63 0.62 -2.77
N GLU A 113 12.77 0.64 -2.09
CA GLU A 113 12.81 0.58 -0.64
C GLU A 113 12.65 1.98 -0.03
N LEU A 114 12.07 2.05 1.17
CA LEU A 114 11.99 3.30 1.92
C LEU A 114 13.40 3.68 2.39
N GLN A 115 13.93 4.79 1.87
CA GLN A 115 15.21 5.32 2.32
C GLN A 115 15.00 6.12 3.60
N MET A 116 15.60 5.65 4.69
CA MET A 116 15.74 6.45 5.91
C MET A 116 16.90 7.41 5.67
N VAL A 117 16.63 8.72 5.68
CA VAL A 117 17.70 9.71 5.71
C VAL A 117 18.28 9.66 7.11
N GLU A 118 19.52 9.20 7.27
CA GLU A 118 20.26 9.41 8.51
C GLU A 118 20.40 10.92 8.71
N GLU A 119 19.84 11.46 9.79
CA GLU A 119 20.15 12.81 10.23
C GLU A 119 21.65 12.84 10.53
N SER A 120 22.43 13.46 9.64
CA SER A 120 23.81 13.82 9.93
C SER A 120 23.79 14.82 11.09
N GLU A 121 24.27 14.38 12.25
CA GLU A 121 24.54 15.22 13.43
C GLU A 121 25.41 16.44 13.11
#